data_AF-A0A3S4GMB8-F1
#
_entry.id   AF-A0A3S4GMB8-F1
#
_cell.length_a   1.000
_cell.length_b   1.000
_cell.length_c   1.000
_cell.angle_alpha   90.00
_cell.angle_beta   90.00
_cell.angle_gamma   90.00
#
_symmetry.space_group_name_H-M   'P 1'
#
loop_
_entity.id
_entity.type
_entity.pdbx_description
1 polymer ?
#
loop_
_entity_poly.entity_id
_entity_poly.type
_entity_poly.pdbx_seq_one_letter_code
_entity_poly.pdbx_strand_id
1 'polypeptide(L)'
;MNKIYALKYSVRQGALVPVSELATHVKKSSRTGLIKKLIPSVIINTLLLGYSITSLASVVRYDIPYQTIRDFAENKGQFTPGSMNIPIYSKTGAVIGYLNNVPMPDFSSANHQSAVATLVSPQYIVSVKHNGGYQSVSFGDGEKWVSSC
;
A
#
# COMPACT_ATOMS: atom_id res chain seq x y z
N MET A 1 -38.15 27.76 -52.98
CA MET A 1 -37.48 26.92 -51.97
C MET A 1 -37.92 27.38 -50.58
N ASN A 2 -38.77 26.63 -49.89
CA ASN A 2 -39.21 26.98 -48.53
C ASN A 2 -38.28 26.30 -47.51
N LYS A 3 -37.61 27.07 -46.66
CA LYS A 3 -36.82 26.55 -45.55
C LYS A 3 -37.66 26.70 -44.27
N ILE A 4 -38.01 25.58 -43.65
CA ILE A 4 -38.80 25.54 -42.41
C ILE A 4 -37.84 25.83 -41.24
N TYR A 5 -37.99 27.00 -40.63
CA TYR A 5 -37.27 27.41 -39.42
C TYR A 5 -38.29 27.74 -38.33
N ALA A 6 -37.96 27.37 -37.09
CA ALA A 6 -38.72 27.76 -35.90
C ALA A 6 -38.00 28.92 -35.20
N LEU A 7 -38.72 29.97 -34.84
CA LEU A 7 -38.19 31.03 -33.99
C LEU A 7 -38.22 30.56 -32.53
N LYS A 8 -37.06 30.52 -31.88
CA LYS A 8 -36.93 30.20 -30.46
C LYS A 8 -36.28 31.35 -29.72
N TYR A 9 -36.80 31.68 -28.55
CA TYR A 9 -36.25 32.74 -27.72
C TYR A 9 -34.94 32.25 -27.08
N SER A 10 -33.85 32.96 -27.34
CA SER A 10 -32.54 32.67 -26.76
C SER A 10 -32.27 33.61 -25.58
N VAL A 11 -32.34 33.05 -24.37
CA VAL A 11 -32.13 33.80 -23.11
C VAL A 11 -30.73 34.43 -23.06
N ARG A 12 -29.74 33.84 -23.72
CA ARG A 12 -28.35 34.36 -23.74
C ARG A 12 -28.18 35.60 -24.62
N GLN A 13 -29.02 35.75 -25.64
CA GLN A 13 -28.96 36.86 -26.60
C GLN A 13 -30.13 37.85 -26.42
N GLY A 14 -31.08 37.53 -25.54
CA GLY A 14 -32.25 38.37 -25.25
C GLY A 14 -33.23 38.52 -26.42
N ALA A 15 -33.14 37.68 -27.46
CA ALA A 15 -33.88 37.84 -28.71
C ALA A 15 -34.42 36.51 -29.27
N LEU A 16 -35.39 36.61 -30.20
CA LEU A 16 -35.89 35.48 -30.98
C LEU A 16 -34.92 35.15 -32.11
N VAL A 17 -34.43 33.90 -32.14
CA VAL A 17 -33.45 33.43 -33.12
C VAL A 17 -34.06 32.31 -33.97
N PRO A 18 -33.90 32.32 -35.31
CA PRO A 18 -34.34 31.23 -36.16
C PRO A 18 -33.45 29.99 -35.99
N VAL A 19 -34.06 28.86 -35.64
CA VAL A 19 -33.40 27.56 -35.48
C VAL A 19 -34.02 26.56 -36.45
N SER A 20 -33.20 25.75 -37.11
CA SER A 20 -33.67 24.67 -38.00
C SER A 20 -34.34 23.56 -37.18
N GLU A 21 -35.58 23.19 -37.53
CA GLU A 21 -36.34 22.17 -36.79
C GLU A 21 -35.75 20.75 -36.91
N LEU A 22 -34.91 20.51 -37.92
CA LEU A 22 -34.27 19.22 -38.21
C LEU A 22 -33.27 18.75 -37.15
N ALA A 23 -32.82 19.62 -36.25
CA ALA A 23 -31.81 19.27 -35.24
C ALA A 23 -32.40 18.73 -33.92
N THR A 24 -33.70 18.40 -33.89
CA THR A 24 -34.32 17.87 -32.69
C THR A 24 -34.20 16.35 -32.71
N HIS A 25 -33.31 15.82 -31.87
CA HIS A 25 -33.40 14.51 -31.19
C HIS A 25 -32.12 13.65 -31.25
N VAL A 26 -31.03 14.13 -30.63
CA VAL A 26 -29.98 13.24 -30.09
C VAL A 26 -30.25 13.05 -28.61
N LYS A 27 -30.87 11.91 -28.24
CA LYS A 27 -30.96 11.50 -26.82
C LYS A 27 -29.55 11.17 -26.33
N LYS A 28 -28.95 12.04 -25.52
CA LYS A 28 -27.73 11.70 -24.78
C LYS A 28 -28.09 10.61 -23.76
N SER A 29 -27.69 9.38 -24.05
CA SER A 29 -27.88 8.23 -23.15
C SER A 29 -27.07 8.44 -21.87
N SER A 30 -27.76 8.74 -20.75
CA SER A 30 -27.14 8.95 -19.44
C SER A 30 -26.47 7.69 -18.86
N ARG A 31 -26.71 6.51 -19.45
CA ARG A 31 -26.11 5.23 -19.02
C ARG A 31 -24.59 5.16 -19.17
N THR A 32 -23.99 6.02 -20.01
CA THR A 32 -22.54 5.97 -20.26
C THR A 32 -21.67 6.71 -19.23
N GLY A 33 -22.25 7.59 -18.41
CA GLY A 33 -21.50 8.34 -17.39
C GLY A 33 -21.23 7.54 -16.11
N LEU A 34 -22.19 6.71 -15.70
CA LEU A 34 -22.11 5.95 -14.45
C LEU A 34 -21.12 4.78 -14.57
N ILE A 35 -21.12 4.10 -15.71
CA ILE A 35 -20.18 3.00 -16.01
C ILE A 35 -18.73 3.51 -16.09
N LYS A 36 -18.50 4.71 -16.66
CA LYS A 36 -17.15 5.31 -16.77
C LYS A 36 -16.54 5.72 -15.41
N LYS A 37 -17.35 5.96 -14.38
CA LYS A 37 -16.86 6.32 -13.02
C LYS A 37 -16.63 5.11 -12.11
N LEU A 38 -17.37 4.01 -12.32
CA LEU A 38 -17.24 2.81 -11.51
C LEU A 38 -15.97 2.00 -11.84
N ILE A 39 -15.57 1.95 -13.11
CA ILE A 39 -14.41 1.18 -13.57
C ILE A 39 -13.08 1.63 -12.91
N PRO A 40 -12.72 2.93 -12.85
CA PRO A 40 -11.45 3.32 -12.22
C PRO A 40 -11.43 3.11 -10.70
N SER A 41 -12.60 3.16 -10.03
CA SER A 41 -12.71 2.94 -8.58
C SER A 41 -12.44 1.48 -8.20
N VAL A 42 -12.95 0.54 -8.99
CA VAL A 42 -12.74 -0.91 -8.75
C VAL A 42 -11.26 -1.28 -8.92
N ILE A 43 -10.59 -0.72 -9.94
CA ILE A 43 -9.18 -1.03 -10.23
C ILE A 43 -8.25 -0.57 -9.09
N ILE A 44 -8.49 0.61 -8.53
CA ILE A 44 -7.71 1.13 -7.39
C ILE A 44 -7.92 0.24 -6.16
N ASN A 45 -9.16 -0.16 -5.87
CA ASN A 45 -9.45 -0.96 -4.68
C ASN A 45 -8.87 -2.38 -4.75
N THR A 46 -8.84 -2.99 -5.96
CA THR A 46 -8.19 -4.28 -6.20
C THR A 46 -6.66 -4.24 -6.09
N LEU A 47 -6.04 -3.09 -6.40
CA LEU A 47 -4.58 -2.93 -6.31
C LEU A 47 -4.10 -2.83 -4.85
N LEU A 48 -4.91 -2.25 -3.95
CA LEU A 48 -4.60 -2.21 -2.51
C LEU A 48 -4.74 -3.57 -1.81
N LEU A 49 -5.65 -4.44 -2.29
CA LEU A 49 -5.89 -5.77 -1.72
C LEU A 49 -4.92 -6.85 -2.25
N GLY A 50 -4.15 -6.56 -3.30
CA GLY A 50 -3.28 -7.51 -3.99
C GLY A 50 -1.86 -7.65 -3.43
N TYR A 51 -1.47 -6.86 -2.43
CA TYR A 51 -0.18 -7.01 -1.75
C TYR A 51 -0.17 -8.29 -0.90
N SER A 52 0.15 -9.40 -1.56
CA SER A 52 0.47 -10.65 -0.89
C SER A 52 1.83 -10.49 -0.21
N ILE A 53 1.80 -10.05 1.04
CA ILE A 53 2.96 -10.16 1.93
C ILE A 53 3.30 -11.64 2.06
N THR A 54 4.51 -12.01 1.67
CA THR A 54 5.05 -13.35 1.94
C THR A 54 5.07 -13.56 3.45
N SER A 55 4.12 -14.32 3.99
CA SER A 55 4.05 -14.60 5.43
C SER A 55 4.94 -15.80 5.74
N LEU A 56 6.14 -15.54 6.26
CA LEU A 56 6.90 -16.54 7.00
C LEU A 56 6.19 -16.70 8.35
N ALA A 57 5.60 -17.87 8.58
CA ALA A 57 4.89 -18.15 9.83
C ALA A 57 5.87 -18.68 10.88
N SER A 58 5.91 -18.04 12.04
CA SER A 58 6.50 -18.57 13.26
C SER A 58 5.43 -18.72 14.33
N VAL A 59 5.70 -19.51 15.37
CA VAL A 59 4.76 -19.69 16.48
C VAL A 59 4.82 -18.46 17.38
N VAL A 60 3.72 -17.72 17.45
CA VAL A 60 3.58 -16.53 18.28
C VAL A 60 2.40 -16.69 19.24
N ARG A 61 2.39 -15.90 20.30
CA ARG A 61 1.31 -15.91 21.28
C ARG A 61 -0.01 -15.44 20.64
N TYR A 62 -1.09 -16.19 20.83
CA TYR A 62 -2.35 -15.96 20.11
C TYR A 62 -3.09 -14.68 20.52
N ASP A 63 -2.86 -14.18 21.74
CA ASP A 63 -3.57 -13.06 22.35
C ASP A 63 -2.90 -11.71 22.07
N ILE A 64 -1.78 -11.68 21.34
CA ILE A 64 -1.12 -10.47 20.85
C ILE A 64 -1.58 -10.23 19.39
N PRO A 65 -1.91 -8.99 19.00
CA PRO A 65 -2.16 -8.67 17.59
C PRO A 65 -0.94 -9.03 16.72
N TYR A 66 -1.14 -9.78 15.64
CA TYR A 66 -0.01 -10.25 14.80
C TYR A 66 0.80 -9.08 14.21
N GLN A 67 0.14 -7.95 13.93
CA GLN A 67 0.81 -6.74 13.45
C GLN A 67 1.86 -6.23 14.44
N THR A 68 1.64 -6.37 15.75
CA THR A 68 2.63 -6.00 16.76
C THR A 68 3.93 -6.78 16.60
N ILE A 69 3.84 -8.08 16.27
CA ILE A 69 5.03 -8.91 16.04
C ILE A 69 5.74 -8.50 14.75
N ARG A 70 4.98 -8.14 13.71
CA ARG A 70 5.54 -7.65 12.43
C ARG A 70 6.23 -6.30 12.61
N ASP A 71 5.59 -5.35 13.28
CA ASP A 71 6.14 -4.02 13.53
C ASP A 71 7.40 -4.11 14.40
N PHE A 72 7.41 -5.02 15.38
CA PHE A 72 8.61 -5.30 16.17
C PHE A 72 9.77 -5.79 15.29
N ALA A 73 9.51 -6.78 14.43
CA ALA A 73 10.55 -7.37 13.57
C ALA A 73 11.07 -6.39 12.50
N GLU A 74 10.25 -5.46 12.04
CA GLU A 74 10.60 -4.47 11.01
C GLU A 74 11.02 -3.11 11.59
N ASN A 75 11.16 -2.98 12.91
CA ASN A 75 11.43 -1.71 13.61
C ASN A 75 10.44 -0.56 13.26
N LYS A 76 9.15 -0.89 13.10
CA LYS A 76 8.09 0.05 12.71
C LYS A 76 7.18 0.42 13.88
N GLY A 77 6.36 1.44 13.66
CA GLY A 77 5.39 1.92 14.64
C GLY A 77 6.07 2.38 15.93
N GLN A 78 5.67 1.81 17.06
CA GLN A 78 6.27 2.11 18.37
C GLN A 78 7.62 1.42 18.62
N PHE A 79 8.08 0.54 17.70
CA PHE A 79 9.30 -0.25 17.83
C PHE A 79 10.48 0.35 17.04
N THR A 80 10.52 1.67 16.90
CA THR A 80 11.66 2.36 16.29
C THR A 80 12.91 2.18 17.17
N PRO A 81 14.12 2.07 16.57
CA PRO A 81 15.34 1.87 17.34
C PRO A 81 15.55 2.98 18.38
N GLY A 82 15.96 2.59 19.58
CA GLY A 82 16.13 3.51 20.71
C GLY A 82 14.86 3.78 21.53
N SER A 83 13.68 3.35 21.08
CA SER A 83 12.44 3.48 21.87
C SER A 83 12.52 2.67 23.18
N MET A 84 11.93 3.22 24.24
CA MET A 84 11.96 2.67 25.60
C MET A 84 10.55 2.60 26.19
N ASN A 85 10.36 1.75 27.18
CA ASN A 85 9.10 1.62 27.94
C ASN A 85 7.88 1.33 27.05
N ILE A 86 8.05 0.45 26.05
CA ILE A 86 7.02 0.19 25.04
C ILE A 86 5.94 -0.73 25.63
N PRO A 87 4.67 -0.32 25.72
CA PRO A 87 3.59 -1.19 26.18
C PRO A 87 3.22 -2.22 25.12
N ILE A 88 3.01 -3.46 25.55
CA ILE A 88 2.47 -4.54 24.71
C ILE A 88 1.01 -4.75 25.10
N TYR A 89 0.13 -4.66 24.10
CA TYR A 89 -1.30 -4.83 24.27
C TYR A 89 -1.76 -6.21 23.81
N SER A 90 -2.73 -6.77 24.53
CA SER A 90 -3.50 -7.92 24.05
C SER A 90 -4.49 -7.49 22.95
N LYS A 91 -5.08 -8.46 22.27
CA LYS A 91 -6.19 -8.27 21.33
C LYS A 91 -7.42 -7.63 21.98
N THR A 92 -7.56 -7.72 23.30
CA THR A 92 -8.65 -7.08 24.06
C THR A 92 -8.31 -5.64 24.51
N GLY A 93 -7.12 -5.15 24.19
CA GLY A 93 -6.65 -3.80 24.57
C GLY A 93 -6.04 -3.70 25.96
N ALA A 94 -5.92 -4.80 26.71
CA ALA A 94 -5.26 -4.81 28.01
C ALA A 94 -3.74 -4.80 27.85
N VAL A 95 -3.03 -4.10 28.73
CA VAL A 95 -1.56 -4.16 28.76
C VAL A 95 -1.13 -5.48 29.37
N ILE A 96 -0.34 -6.25 28.63
CA ILE A 96 0.19 -7.55 29.07
C ILE A 96 1.64 -7.48 29.53
N GLY A 97 2.34 -6.38 29.24
CA GLY A 97 3.72 -6.16 29.65
C GLY A 97 4.34 -4.92 29.02
N TYR A 98 5.60 -4.66 29.38
CA TYR A 98 6.40 -3.56 28.87
C TYR A 98 7.77 -4.05 28.41
N LEU A 99 8.27 -3.47 27.32
CA LEU A 99 9.68 -3.56 26.94
C LEU A 99 10.40 -2.34 27.52
N ASN A 100 11.03 -2.51 28.69
CA ASN A 100 11.61 -1.41 29.47
C ASN A 100 13.04 -1.66 29.97
N ASN A 101 13.58 -2.87 29.81
CA ASN A 101 14.93 -3.19 30.28
C ASN A 101 16.03 -2.56 29.43
N VAL A 102 15.80 -2.44 28.12
CA VAL A 102 16.77 -1.92 27.15
C VAL A 102 16.06 -1.14 26.04
N PRO A 103 16.77 -0.18 25.40
CA PRO A 103 16.25 0.48 24.21
C PRO A 103 16.01 -0.52 23.09
N MET A 104 14.99 -0.26 22.28
CA MET A 104 14.66 -1.09 21.13
C MET A 104 15.89 -1.25 20.21
N PRO A 105 16.33 -2.49 19.92
CA PRO A 105 17.47 -2.72 19.04
C PRO A 105 17.20 -2.30 17.60
N ASP A 106 18.25 -1.99 16.85
CA ASP A 106 18.19 -1.81 15.40
C ASP A 106 18.46 -3.16 14.69
N PHE A 107 17.46 -3.64 13.94
CA PHE A 107 17.51 -4.88 13.16
C PHE A 107 17.91 -4.68 11.70
N SER A 108 18.33 -3.47 11.30
CA SER A 108 18.76 -3.16 9.92
C SER A 108 19.91 -4.03 9.39
N SER A 109 20.70 -4.63 10.30
CA SER A 109 21.79 -5.56 9.98
C SER A 109 21.31 -6.97 9.62
N ALA A 110 20.08 -7.34 9.94
CA ALA A 110 19.50 -8.61 9.48
C ALA A 110 19.12 -8.49 8.00
N ASN A 111 19.38 -9.54 7.22
CA ASN A 111 19.08 -9.49 5.80
C ASN A 111 17.56 -9.37 5.57
N HIS A 112 17.21 -8.49 4.63
CA HIS A 112 15.84 -8.18 4.27
C HIS A 112 15.04 -9.44 3.90
N GLN A 113 13.74 -9.41 4.21
CA GLN A 113 12.74 -10.44 3.92
C GLN A 113 12.85 -11.76 4.70
N SER A 114 14.05 -12.30 4.88
CA SER A 114 14.23 -13.66 5.44
C SER A 114 14.96 -13.70 6.78
N ALA A 115 15.77 -12.68 7.12
CA ALA A 115 16.55 -12.61 8.36
C ALA A 115 17.38 -13.89 8.68
N VAL A 116 17.76 -14.66 7.65
CA VAL A 116 18.61 -15.86 7.77
C VAL A 116 20.09 -15.55 7.90
N ALA A 117 20.50 -14.31 7.62
CA ALA A 117 21.87 -13.83 7.71
C ALA A 117 21.94 -12.45 8.37
N THR A 118 22.99 -12.20 9.15
CA THR A 118 23.21 -10.91 9.84
C THR A 118 24.57 -10.33 9.45
N LEU A 119 24.60 -9.05 9.09
CA LEU A 119 25.83 -8.30 8.79
C LEU A 119 26.60 -8.00 10.08
N VAL A 120 27.81 -8.55 10.23
CA VAL A 120 28.67 -8.36 11.42
C VAL A 120 29.88 -7.47 11.14
N SER A 121 30.21 -7.28 9.87
CA SER A 121 31.25 -6.40 9.36
C SER A 121 30.84 -5.95 7.95
N PRO A 122 31.30 -4.79 7.43
CA PRO A 122 30.78 -4.22 6.18
C PRO A 122 30.74 -5.17 4.97
N GLN A 123 31.54 -6.24 4.97
CA GLN A 123 31.58 -7.24 3.90
C GLN A 123 31.38 -8.69 4.38
N TYR A 124 31.03 -8.91 5.65
CA TYR A 124 30.87 -10.26 6.21
C TYR A 124 29.55 -10.43 6.92
N ILE A 125 28.88 -11.53 6.60
CA ILE A 125 27.65 -11.98 7.25
C ILE A 125 27.92 -13.22 8.10
N VAL A 126 27.07 -13.45 9.10
CA VAL A 126 26.97 -14.71 9.83
C VAL A 126 25.65 -15.39 9.51
N SER A 127 25.67 -16.71 9.36
CA SER A 127 24.50 -17.57 9.16
C SER A 127 24.82 -18.99 9.64
N VAL A 128 23.88 -19.90 9.49
CA VAL A 128 24.04 -21.32 9.78
C VAL A 128 24.52 -22.08 8.55
N LYS A 129 25.44 -23.03 8.73
CA LYS A 129 26.06 -23.79 7.63
C LYS A 129 25.05 -24.52 6.72
N HIS A 130 23.91 -24.95 7.26
CA HIS A 130 22.92 -25.69 6.49
C HIS A 130 22.11 -24.82 5.50
N ASN A 131 22.21 -23.48 5.58
CA ASN A 131 21.59 -22.56 4.61
C ASN A 131 22.42 -22.42 3.34
N GLY A 132 22.60 -23.51 2.58
CA GLY A 132 23.43 -23.51 1.36
C GLY A 132 22.77 -22.94 0.11
N GLY A 133 21.48 -22.55 0.18
CA GLY A 133 20.69 -22.21 -1.01
C GLY A 133 20.76 -20.75 -1.47
N TYR A 134 21.07 -19.79 -0.59
CA TYR A 134 21.08 -18.37 -0.95
C TYR A 134 22.45 -17.96 -1.51
N GLN A 135 22.44 -17.13 -2.56
CA GLN A 135 23.66 -16.62 -3.20
C GLN A 135 23.85 -15.10 -3.03
N SER A 136 22.82 -14.42 -2.54
CA SER A 136 22.85 -12.97 -2.31
C SER A 136 21.98 -12.62 -1.11
N VAL A 137 22.29 -11.49 -0.49
CA VAL A 137 21.53 -10.88 0.59
C VAL A 137 21.30 -9.40 0.26
N SER A 138 20.22 -8.83 0.79
CA SER A 138 19.97 -7.39 0.77
C SER A 138 19.68 -6.92 2.19
N PHE A 139 19.86 -5.62 2.44
CA PHE A 139 19.65 -4.98 3.75
C PHE A 139 18.79 -3.72 3.56
N GLY A 140 18.27 -3.17 4.66
CA GLY A 140 17.36 -2.01 4.60
C GLY A 140 16.13 -2.33 3.75
N ASP A 141 15.83 -1.46 2.79
CA ASP A 141 14.62 -1.54 1.94
C ASP A 141 14.69 -2.62 0.85
N GLY A 142 15.75 -3.43 0.83
CA GLY A 142 15.83 -4.60 -0.03
C GLY A 142 16.40 -4.35 -1.42
N GLU A 143 16.88 -3.14 -1.73
CA GLU A 143 17.66 -2.88 -2.94
C GLU A 143 18.95 -3.72 -2.92
N LYS A 144 19.18 -4.47 -4.01
CA LYS A 144 20.33 -5.35 -4.13
C LYS A 144 21.56 -4.54 -4.53
N TRP A 145 22.57 -4.51 -3.66
CA TRP A 145 23.90 -4.04 -4.05
C TRP A 145 24.58 -5.15 -4.86
N VAL A 146 24.40 -5.11 -6.18
CA VAL A 146 25.21 -5.91 -7.10
C VAL A 146 26.57 -5.24 -7.23
N SER A 147 27.55 -5.67 -6.44
CA SER A 147 28.94 -5.40 -6.79
C SER A 147 29.30 -6.32 -7.95
N SER A 148 29.25 -5.78 -9.17
CA SER A 148 29.88 -6.41 -10.33
C SER A 148 31.38 -6.49 -10.07
N CYS A 149 31.91 -7.71 -9.92
CA CYS A 149 33.34 -7.99 -10.12
C CYS A 149 33.61 -8.17 -11.62
#